data_AF-A0A3D3W453-F1
#
_entry.id   AF-A0A3D3W453-F1
#
_cell.length_a   1.000
_cell.length_b   1.000
_cell.length_c   1.000
_cell.angle_alpha   90.00
_cell.angle_beta   90.00
_cell.angle_gamma   90.00
#
_symmetry.space_group_name_H-M   'P 1'
#
loop_
_entity.id
_entity.type
_entity.pdbx_description
1 polymer ?
#
loop_
_entity_poly.entity_id
_entity_poly.type
_entity_poly.pdbx_seq_one_letter_code
_entity_poly.pdbx_strand_id
1 'polypeptide(L)'
;MRTFGRHLRRGVVLTTICLLLLSNSGCTLTGGFVSVLWTYMRFFKTLPAVPVPAYQSQLIEDKLHEDERYNRVPVLDPVEGDVFCVDPPSEDQVMRAMPNDPAGGFAFFQETQINNVRIVVEPLVDRLDDCKVYPLVGPARLHHCHYKCTIYYDKTVRAYWPVPFTHTDQSQEVVYIDKDHLIRCAGPAMQ
;
A
#
# COMPACT_ATOMS: atom_id res chain seq x y z
N MET A 1 52.09 -47.05 -38.26
CA MET A 1 50.89 -47.66 -37.64
C MET A 1 50.81 -47.57 -36.10
N ARG A 2 51.90 -47.37 -35.34
CA ARG A 2 51.84 -47.30 -33.85
C ARG A 2 51.22 -46.02 -33.25
N THR A 3 51.16 -44.92 -34.00
CA THR A 3 50.62 -43.63 -33.52
C THR A 3 49.09 -43.59 -33.53
N PHE A 4 48.45 -44.21 -34.53
CA PHE A 4 46.99 -44.20 -34.70
C PHE A 4 46.24 -44.84 -33.52
N GLY A 5 46.74 -45.97 -32.99
CA GLY A 5 46.16 -46.63 -31.82
C GLY A 5 46.24 -45.81 -30.53
N ARG A 6 47.24 -44.94 -30.39
CA ARG A 6 47.38 -44.05 -29.21
C ARG A 6 46.42 -42.86 -29.28
N HIS A 7 46.16 -42.33 -30.48
CA HIS A 7 45.15 -41.29 -30.70
C HIS A 7 43.73 -41.82 -30.50
N LEU A 8 43.43 -43.04 -30.95
CA LEU A 8 42.13 -43.67 -30.75
C LEU A 8 41.81 -43.85 -29.25
N ARG A 9 42.77 -44.38 -28.47
CA ARG A 9 42.60 -44.57 -27.01
C ARG A 9 42.43 -43.23 -26.26
N ARG A 10 43.17 -42.19 -26.66
CA ARG A 10 43.02 -40.84 -26.09
C ARG A 10 41.68 -40.22 -26.46
N GLY A 11 41.20 -40.42 -27.69
CA GLY A 11 39.88 -39.99 -28.13
C GLY A 11 38.78 -40.63 -27.29
N VAL A 12 38.83 -41.95 -27.10
CA VAL A 12 37.85 -42.68 -26.29
C VAL A 12 37.84 -42.18 -24.84
N VAL A 13 39.00 -42.02 -24.21
CA VAL A 13 39.09 -41.51 -22.82
C VAL A 13 38.57 -40.07 -22.70
N LEU A 14 38.85 -39.20 -23.67
CA LEU A 14 38.32 -37.83 -23.66
C LEU A 14 36.81 -37.81 -23.84
N THR A 15 36.26 -38.64 -24.73
CA THR A 15 34.81 -38.73 -24.93
C THR A 15 34.08 -39.27 -23.70
N THR A 16 34.64 -40.25 -23.00
CA THR A 16 34.02 -40.79 -21.78
C THR A 16 34.06 -39.79 -20.62
N ILE A 17 35.16 -39.04 -20.46
CA ILE A 17 35.23 -37.96 -19.47
C ILE A 17 34.22 -36.85 -19.80
N CYS A 18 34.06 -36.50 -21.07
CA CYS A 18 33.10 -35.46 -21.49
C CYS A 18 31.63 -35.89 -21.24
N LEU A 19 31.30 -37.15 -21.52
CA LEU A 19 29.97 -37.72 -21.22
C LEU A 19 29.70 -37.83 -19.71
N LEU A 20 30.70 -38.13 -18.89
CA LEU A 20 30.58 -38.14 -17.42
C LEU A 20 30.42 -36.74 -16.83
N LEU A 21 31.00 -35.72 -17.45
CA LEU A 21 30.84 -34.32 -17.04
C LEU A 21 29.46 -33.75 -17.42
N LEU A 22 28.88 -34.16 -18.56
CA LEU A 22 27.55 -33.73 -18.99
C LEU A 22 26.43 -34.33 -18.13
N SER A 23 26.60 -35.55 -17.62
CA SER A 23 25.63 -36.19 -16.72
C SER A 23 25.72 -35.70 -15.27
N ASN A 24 26.89 -35.20 -14.84
CA ASN A 24 27.11 -34.67 -13.48
C ASN A 24 27.01 -33.13 -13.38
N SER A 25 26.96 -32.42 -14.50
CA SER A 25 26.55 -31.00 -14.51
C SER A 25 25.03 -30.94 -14.36
N GLY A 26 24.59 -31.15 -13.12
CA GLY A 26 23.20 -31.39 -12.75
C GLY A 26 22.20 -30.42 -13.37
N CYS A 27 21.00 -30.94 -13.60
CA CYS A 27 19.76 -30.23 -13.90
C CYS A 27 19.33 -29.20 -12.82
N THR A 28 20.24 -28.70 -11.99
CA THR A 28 20.01 -27.62 -11.01
C THR A 28 19.96 -26.25 -11.67
N LEU A 29 20.57 -26.08 -12.86
CA LEU A 29 20.59 -24.79 -13.57
C LEU A 29 19.33 -24.55 -14.41
N THR A 30 18.64 -25.60 -14.86
CA THR A 30 17.39 -25.48 -15.63
C THR A 30 16.16 -25.88 -14.82
N GLY A 31 16.22 -26.92 -13.98
CA GLY A 31 15.10 -27.32 -13.12
C GLY A 31 15.07 -26.56 -11.79
N GLY A 32 16.23 -26.49 -11.12
CA GLY A 32 16.37 -25.81 -9.82
C GLY A 32 16.24 -24.29 -9.93
N PHE A 33 17.00 -23.66 -10.83
CA PHE A 33 16.93 -22.21 -11.05
C PHE A 33 15.54 -21.77 -11.49
N VAL A 34 14.91 -22.44 -12.47
CA VAL A 34 13.56 -22.06 -12.94
C VAL A 34 12.51 -22.28 -11.84
N SER A 35 12.63 -23.31 -11.01
CA SER A 35 11.74 -23.54 -9.87
C SER A 35 11.87 -22.46 -8.78
N VAL A 36 13.11 -22.10 -8.42
CA VAL A 36 13.38 -21.03 -7.43
C VAL A 36 12.95 -19.67 -7.99
N LEU A 37 13.23 -19.41 -9.27
CA LEU A 37 12.78 -18.22 -9.99
C LEU A 37 11.25 -18.16 -9.99
N TRP A 38 10.55 -19.26 -10.28
CA TRP A 38 9.09 -19.34 -10.27
C TRP A 38 8.48 -19.14 -8.88
N THR A 39 9.14 -19.66 -7.84
CA THR A 39 8.74 -19.45 -6.45
C THR A 39 8.93 -17.99 -6.03
N TYR A 40 10.06 -17.37 -6.41
CA TYR A 40 10.31 -15.94 -6.21
C TYR A 40 9.32 -15.05 -6.98
N MET A 41 9.00 -15.41 -8.23
CA MET A 41 8.02 -14.71 -9.06
C MET A 41 6.63 -14.72 -8.43
N ARG A 42 6.20 -15.85 -7.85
CA ARG A 42 4.93 -15.93 -7.12
C ARG A 42 4.91 -15.07 -5.86
N PHE A 43 6.03 -15.02 -5.14
CA PHE A 43 6.13 -14.25 -3.91
C PHE A 43 6.04 -12.74 -4.17
N PHE A 44 6.76 -12.22 -5.16
CA PHE A 44 6.76 -10.78 -5.48
C PHE A 44 5.73 -10.36 -6.53
N LYS A 45 4.99 -11.30 -7.15
CA LYS A 45 4.10 -11.05 -8.29
C LYS A 45 4.77 -10.31 -9.46
N THR A 46 6.08 -10.45 -9.65
CA THR A 46 6.86 -9.76 -10.70
C THR A 46 7.74 -10.74 -11.48
N LEU A 47 8.12 -10.35 -12.71
CA LEU A 47 9.15 -11.02 -13.50
C LEU A 47 10.55 -10.64 -12.97
N PRO A 48 11.51 -11.58 -12.89
CA PRO A 48 12.77 -11.43 -12.15
C PRO A 48 13.73 -10.36 -12.69
N ALA A 49 13.46 -9.82 -13.89
CA ALA A 49 14.31 -8.82 -14.54
C ALA A 49 13.61 -7.48 -14.82
N VAL A 50 12.33 -7.35 -14.46
CA VAL A 50 11.58 -6.11 -14.71
C VAL A 50 11.56 -5.31 -13.40
N PRO A 51 12.07 -4.07 -13.39
CA PRO A 51 11.95 -3.21 -12.21
C PRO A 51 10.47 -3.03 -11.85
N VAL A 52 10.17 -2.78 -10.57
CA VAL A 52 8.81 -2.45 -10.14
C VAL A 52 8.30 -1.32 -11.03
N PRO A 53 7.19 -1.49 -11.76
CA PRO A 53 6.67 -0.44 -12.62
C PRO A 53 6.34 0.78 -11.75
N ALA A 54 6.59 1.99 -12.25
CA ALA A 54 6.42 3.23 -11.49
C ALA A 54 5.04 3.33 -10.83
N TYR A 55 3.99 2.84 -11.51
CA TYR A 55 2.63 2.76 -10.95
C TYR A 55 2.55 1.90 -9.68
N GLN A 56 3.17 0.72 -9.65
CA GLN A 56 3.16 -0.13 -8.46
C GLN A 56 4.03 0.45 -7.33
N SER A 57 5.12 1.14 -7.66
CA SER A 57 5.92 1.86 -6.66
C SER A 57 5.08 2.93 -5.97
N GLN A 58 4.37 3.75 -6.76
CA GLN A 58 3.50 4.80 -6.25
C GLN A 58 2.41 4.25 -5.33
N LEU A 59 1.74 3.16 -5.73
CA LEU A 59 0.72 2.52 -4.89
C LEU A 59 1.26 2.02 -3.55
N ILE A 60 2.50 1.52 -3.53
CA ILE A 60 3.14 1.05 -2.29
C ILE A 60 3.49 2.25 -1.41
N GLU A 61 4.03 3.32 -1.98
CA GLU A 61 4.36 4.56 -1.27
C GLU A 61 3.11 5.22 -0.69
N ASP A 62 2.03 5.33 -1.46
CA ASP A 62 0.76 5.90 -1.02
C ASP A 62 0.17 5.09 0.14
N LYS A 63 0.23 3.76 0.06
CA LYS A 63 -0.23 2.88 1.14
C LYS A 63 0.59 3.05 2.43
N LEU A 64 1.92 3.09 2.32
CA LEU A 64 2.79 3.30 3.47
C LEU A 64 2.56 4.68 4.10
N HIS A 65 2.34 5.70 3.28
CA HIS A 65 2.03 7.06 3.72
C HIS A 65 0.71 7.12 4.50
N GLU A 66 -0.33 6.46 4.01
CA GLU A 66 -1.63 6.34 4.68
C GLU A 66 -1.53 5.57 6.01
N ASP A 67 -0.78 4.47 6.01
CA ASP A 67 -0.55 3.64 7.20
C ASP A 67 0.22 4.40 8.30
N GLU A 68 1.18 5.25 7.92
CA GLU A 68 1.96 6.03 8.88
C GLU A 68 1.20 7.22 9.45
N ARG A 69 0.40 7.91 8.63
CA ARG A 69 -0.27 9.15 9.05
C ARG A 69 -1.66 8.96 9.65
N TYR A 70 -2.45 8.04 9.12
CA TYR A 70 -3.89 7.99 9.42
C TYR A 70 -4.30 6.72 10.17
N ASN A 71 -3.72 5.57 9.85
CA ASN A 71 -4.13 4.29 10.47
C ASN A 71 -3.52 4.08 11.87
N ARG A 72 -2.49 4.86 12.25
CA ARG A 72 -1.87 4.76 13.58
C ARG A 72 -2.55 5.66 14.59
N VAL A 73 -2.95 5.07 15.70
CA VAL A 73 -3.50 5.78 16.86
C VAL A 73 -2.35 6.34 17.70
N PRO A 74 -2.24 7.68 17.89
CA PRO A 74 -1.20 8.26 18.73
C PRO A 74 -1.50 8.02 20.22
N VAL A 75 -0.43 7.86 20.99
CA VAL A 75 -0.48 7.79 22.46
C VAL A 75 0.07 9.11 23.00
N LEU A 76 -0.81 9.91 23.60
CA LEU A 76 -0.50 11.19 24.18
C LEU A 76 -0.06 11.06 25.65
N ASP A 77 0.65 12.08 26.10
CA ASP A 77 1.04 12.27 27.49
C ASP A 77 -0.17 12.62 28.36
N PRO A 78 -0.07 12.39 29.69
CA PRO A 78 -1.13 12.82 30.61
C PRO A 78 -1.31 14.34 30.52
N VAL A 79 -2.51 14.77 30.14
CA VAL A 79 -2.91 16.18 30.11
C VAL A 79 -3.82 16.46 31.30
N GLU A 80 -3.58 17.57 32.00
CA GLU A 80 -4.46 18.05 33.06
C GLU A 80 -5.53 18.98 32.48
N GLY A 81 -6.81 18.58 32.54
CA GLY A 81 -7.94 19.41 32.11
C GLY A 81 -9.03 18.65 31.38
N ASP A 82 -10.04 19.40 30.92
CA ASP A 82 -11.03 18.89 29.98
C ASP A 82 -10.39 18.83 28.59
N VAL A 83 -10.35 17.65 27.99
CA VAL A 83 -9.63 17.39 26.75
C VAL A 83 -10.63 17.43 25.61
N PHE A 84 -10.44 18.37 24.69
CA PHE A 84 -11.23 18.49 23.48
C PHE A 84 -10.43 17.97 22.29
N CYS A 85 -11.14 17.56 21.24
CA CYS A 85 -10.50 17.19 19.98
C CYS A 85 -9.92 18.44 19.30
N VAL A 86 -8.62 18.68 19.46
CA VAL A 86 -7.94 19.89 18.94
C VAL A 86 -7.72 19.81 17.42
N ASP A 87 -7.49 18.61 16.89
CA ASP A 87 -7.03 18.42 15.51
C ASP A 87 -8.12 17.84 14.59
N PRO A 88 -8.85 18.69 13.83
CA PRO A 88 -9.79 18.20 12.82
C PRO A 88 -9.07 17.39 11.72
N PRO A 89 -9.78 16.54 10.97
CA PRO A 89 -9.24 15.85 9.81
C PRO A 89 -8.65 16.83 8.79
N SER A 90 -7.47 16.48 8.27
CA SER A 90 -6.83 17.24 7.20
C SER A 90 -7.62 17.04 5.90
N GLU A 91 -7.68 18.06 5.05
CA GLU A 91 -8.37 17.99 3.76
C GLU A 91 -7.86 16.82 2.90
N ASP A 92 -6.56 16.54 2.94
CA ASP A 92 -5.91 15.39 2.27
C ASP A 92 -6.44 14.05 2.78
N GLN A 93 -6.64 13.94 4.10
CA GLN A 93 -7.23 12.75 4.73
C GLN A 93 -8.68 12.56 4.27
N VAL A 94 -9.45 13.64 4.21
CA VAL A 94 -10.85 13.62 3.76
C VAL A 94 -10.94 13.18 2.30
N MET A 95 -10.05 13.69 1.44
CA MET A 95 -10.03 13.33 0.03
C MET A 95 -9.60 11.89 -0.22
N ARG A 96 -8.64 11.35 0.55
CA ARG A 96 -8.24 9.94 0.44
C ARG A 96 -9.28 8.97 1.00
N ALA A 97 -10.01 9.37 2.04
CA ALA A 97 -11.08 8.57 2.63
C ALA A 97 -12.36 8.53 1.77
N MET A 98 -12.42 9.33 0.71
CA MET A 98 -13.53 9.32 -0.24
C MET A 98 -13.57 7.97 -0.98
N PRO A 99 -14.71 7.25 -1.02
CA PRO A 99 -14.78 5.92 -1.64
C PRO A 99 -14.70 5.98 -3.17
N ASN A 100 -14.99 7.15 -3.76
CA ASN A 100 -14.87 7.37 -5.19
C ASN A 100 -13.52 8.03 -5.49
N ASP A 101 -12.62 7.26 -6.08
CA ASP A 101 -11.33 7.79 -6.49
C ASP A 101 -11.52 8.85 -7.60
N PRO A 102 -11.03 10.09 -7.43
CA PRO A 102 -11.04 11.10 -8.49
C PRO A 102 -10.31 10.61 -9.75
N ALA A 103 -9.37 9.67 -9.65
CA ALA A 103 -8.60 9.13 -10.76
C ALA A 103 -9.30 7.97 -11.50
N GLY A 104 -10.63 8.02 -11.64
CA GLY A 104 -11.40 6.94 -12.24
C GLY A 104 -11.32 6.88 -13.77
N GLY A 105 -11.03 5.67 -14.29
CA GLY A 105 -11.18 5.30 -15.71
C GLY A 105 -9.85 5.07 -16.44
N PHE A 106 -9.94 4.79 -17.74
CA PHE A 106 -8.77 4.65 -18.60
C PHE A 106 -8.56 5.96 -19.35
N ALA A 107 -7.37 6.54 -19.21
CA ALA A 107 -6.98 7.78 -19.88
C ALA A 107 -7.34 7.72 -21.37
N PHE A 108 -7.97 8.76 -21.91
CA PHE A 108 -8.47 8.83 -23.28
C PHE A 108 -9.71 7.99 -23.64
N PHE A 109 -10.19 7.03 -22.82
CA PHE A 109 -11.45 6.32 -23.07
C PHE A 109 -12.59 6.85 -22.19
N GLN A 110 -12.37 6.84 -20.87
CA GLN A 110 -13.33 7.30 -19.88
C GLN A 110 -12.55 7.98 -18.77
N GLU A 111 -12.87 9.24 -18.51
CA GLU A 111 -12.23 10.06 -17.49
C GLU A 111 -13.30 10.61 -16.56
N THR A 112 -13.11 10.39 -15.27
CA THR A 112 -13.87 11.08 -14.23
C THR A 112 -12.98 12.19 -13.67
N GLN A 113 -13.52 13.38 -13.54
CA GLN A 113 -12.84 14.50 -12.90
C GLN A 113 -13.73 15.08 -11.82
N ILE A 114 -13.12 15.50 -10.72
CA ILE A 114 -13.76 16.17 -9.61
C ILE A 114 -13.26 17.61 -9.59
N ASN A 115 -14.17 18.57 -9.68
CA ASN A 115 -13.86 20.00 -9.71
C ASN A 115 -14.58 20.73 -8.57
N ASN A 116 -14.09 21.93 -8.23
CA ASN A 116 -14.71 22.84 -7.24
C ASN A 116 -15.02 22.18 -5.89
N VAL A 117 -14.09 21.38 -5.37
CA VAL A 117 -14.25 20.70 -4.08
C VAL A 117 -14.40 21.71 -2.95
N ARG A 118 -15.42 21.52 -2.12
CA ARG A 118 -15.64 22.25 -0.86
C ARG A 118 -15.87 21.24 0.25
N ILE A 119 -15.07 21.31 1.29
CA ILE A 119 -15.12 20.38 2.43
C ILE A 119 -15.65 21.13 3.63
N VAL A 120 -16.66 20.57 4.29
CA VAL A 120 -17.21 21.05 5.56
C VAL A 120 -17.00 19.95 6.59
N VAL A 121 -16.26 20.25 7.65
CA VAL A 121 -15.94 19.31 8.73
C VAL A 121 -16.76 19.67 9.96
N GLU A 122 -17.55 18.71 10.44
CA GLU A 122 -18.41 18.85 11.62
C GLU A 122 -17.99 17.82 12.69
N PRO A 123 -17.67 18.23 13.93
CA PRO A 123 -17.46 17.29 15.03
C PRO A 123 -18.81 16.68 15.47
N LEU A 124 -18.88 15.35 15.55
CA LEU A 124 -20.08 14.60 15.99
C LEU A 124 -20.00 14.16 17.43
N VAL A 125 -18.84 13.64 17.82
CA VAL A 125 -18.61 13.08 19.16
C VAL A 125 -17.26 13.52 19.63
N ASP A 126 -17.25 14.08 20.83
CA ASP A 126 -16.08 14.41 21.62
C ASP A 126 -16.34 13.83 23.01
N ARG A 127 -15.74 12.68 23.32
CA ARG A 127 -15.97 11.97 24.59
C ARG A 127 -14.71 11.26 25.06
N LEU A 128 -14.37 11.53 26.31
CA LEU A 128 -13.27 10.88 27.00
C LEU A 128 -13.77 9.72 27.87
N ASP A 129 -13.28 8.52 27.60
CA ASP A 129 -13.59 7.34 28.40
C ASP A 129 -12.84 7.34 29.76
N ASP A 130 -13.29 6.45 30.64
CA ASP A 130 -12.59 6.12 31.88
C ASP A 130 -11.24 5.45 31.62
N CYS A 131 -10.36 5.50 32.62
CA CYS A 131 -9.04 4.88 32.54
C CYS A 131 -9.15 3.35 32.48
N LYS A 132 -8.64 2.75 31.40
CA LYS A 132 -8.57 1.30 31.19
C LYS A 132 -7.13 0.88 30.97
N VAL A 133 -6.82 -0.39 31.24
CA VAL A 133 -5.48 -0.94 31.00
C VAL A 133 -5.43 -1.57 29.62
N TYR A 134 -4.63 -0.98 28.72
CA TYR A 134 -4.35 -1.53 27.40
C TYR A 134 -3.04 -2.33 27.42
N PRO A 135 -2.97 -3.54 26.85
CA PRO A 135 -1.80 -4.43 27.00
C PRO A 135 -0.46 -3.83 26.56
N LEU A 136 -0.43 -2.98 25.53
CA LEU A 136 0.80 -2.38 24.98
C LEU A 136 1.12 -0.97 25.51
N VAL A 137 0.12 -0.26 26.02
CA VAL A 137 0.22 1.17 26.38
C VAL A 137 0.20 1.37 27.90
N GLY A 138 -0.39 0.43 28.65
CA GLY A 138 -0.61 0.55 30.09
C GLY A 138 -1.94 1.27 30.41
N PRO A 139 -2.04 1.97 31.55
CA PRO A 139 -3.25 2.68 31.94
C PRO A 139 -3.44 3.93 31.06
N ALA A 140 -4.45 3.90 30.19
CA ALA A 140 -4.79 5.00 29.30
C ALA A 140 -6.33 5.21 29.22
N ARG A 141 -6.72 6.43 28.91
CA ARG A 141 -8.08 6.85 28.57
C ARG A 141 -8.19 6.91 27.06
N LEU A 142 -9.27 6.36 26.50
CA LEU A 142 -9.55 6.48 25.08
C LEU A 142 -10.37 7.75 24.85
N HIS A 143 -9.87 8.61 23.97
CA HIS A 143 -10.58 9.79 23.56
C HIS A 143 -11.21 9.54 22.19
N HIS A 144 -12.55 9.50 22.15
CA HIS A 144 -13.31 9.27 20.93
C HIS A 144 -13.57 10.60 20.24
N CYS A 145 -13.03 10.75 19.04
CA CYS A 145 -13.17 11.96 18.23
C CYS A 145 -13.73 11.58 16.86
N HIS A 146 -15.05 11.70 16.70
CA HIS A 146 -15.73 11.37 15.45
C HIS A 146 -16.08 12.63 14.68
N TYR A 147 -15.70 12.67 13.41
CA TYR A 147 -15.97 13.78 12.51
C TYR A 147 -16.85 13.33 11.34
N LYS A 148 -17.80 14.17 10.97
CA LYS A 148 -18.54 14.05 9.72
C LYS A 148 -18.00 15.10 8.77
N CYS A 149 -17.42 14.61 7.68
CA CYS A 149 -16.88 15.43 6.63
C CYS A 149 -17.84 15.39 5.45
N THR A 150 -18.37 16.54 5.08
CA THR A 150 -19.27 16.69 3.93
C THR A 150 -18.51 17.34 2.79
N ILE A 151 -18.40 16.62 1.68
CA ILE A 151 -17.66 17.02 0.50
C ILE A 151 -18.67 17.40 -0.58
N TYR A 152 -18.67 18.65 -1.01
CA TYR A 152 -19.45 19.13 -2.14
C TYR A 152 -18.52 19.28 -3.34
N TYR A 153 -18.89 18.73 -4.49
CA TYR A 153 -18.06 18.78 -5.69
C TYR A 153 -18.87 18.68 -6.98
N ASP A 154 -18.29 19.21 -8.06
CA ASP A 154 -18.82 19.05 -9.41
C ASP A 154 -18.13 17.84 -10.07
N LYS A 155 -18.88 16.75 -10.29
CA LYS A 155 -18.41 15.53 -10.95
C LYS A 155 -18.60 15.65 -12.45
N THR A 156 -17.50 15.65 -13.20
CA THR A 156 -17.56 15.65 -14.67
C THR A 156 -17.08 14.30 -15.20
N VAL A 157 -18.00 13.54 -15.78
CA VAL A 157 -17.71 12.26 -16.43
C VAL A 157 -17.64 12.48 -17.93
N ARG A 158 -16.51 12.16 -18.53
CA ARG A 158 -16.27 12.23 -19.98
C ARG A 158 -15.98 10.83 -20.49
N ALA A 159 -16.72 10.39 -21.49
CA ALA A 159 -16.32 9.24 -22.30
C ALA A 159 -16.06 9.71 -23.72
N TYR A 160 -14.95 9.28 -24.30
CA TYR A 160 -14.59 9.59 -25.69
C TYR A 160 -14.94 8.42 -26.64
N TRP A 161 -15.07 7.20 -26.10
CA TRP A 161 -15.37 5.98 -26.84
C TRP A 161 -16.24 5.05 -25.98
N PRO A 162 -17.18 4.25 -26.54
CA PRO A 162 -17.56 4.10 -27.95
C PRO A 162 -18.50 5.19 -28.47
N VAL A 163 -19.19 5.92 -27.58
CA VAL A 163 -20.03 7.08 -27.92
C VAL A 163 -19.56 8.25 -27.07
N PRO A 164 -19.17 9.39 -27.68
CA PRO A 164 -18.69 10.52 -26.93
C PRO A 164 -19.82 11.15 -26.13
N PHE A 165 -19.65 11.24 -24.81
CA PHE A 165 -20.57 11.99 -23.95
C PHE A 165 -19.81 12.73 -22.86
N THR A 166 -20.36 13.86 -22.44
CA THR A 166 -19.87 14.63 -21.29
C THR A 166 -21.06 14.96 -20.42
N HIS A 167 -20.98 14.57 -19.16
CA HIS A 167 -22.00 14.85 -18.16
C HIS A 167 -21.35 15.52 -16.95
N THR A 168 -21.95 16.60 -16.48
CA THR A 168 -21.51 17.36 -15.32
C THR A 168 -22.62 17.36 -14.29
N ASP A 169 -22.36 16.83 -13.10
CA ASP A 169 -23.33 16.72 -12.02
C ASP A 169 -22.80 17.33 -10.73
N GLN A 170 -23.68 17.92 -9.93
CA GLN A 170 -23.33 18.43 -8.60
C GLN A 170 -23.62 17.33 -7.59
N SER A 171 -22.56 16.76 -7.02
CA SER A 171 -22.66 15.65 -6.09
C SER A 171 -22.17 16.06 -4.71
N GLN A 172 -22.71 15.38 -3.71
CA GLN A 172 -22.30 15.53 -2.32
C GLN A 172 -22.02 14.15 -1.75
N GLU A 173 -20.90 14.03 -1.05
CA GLU A 173 -20.47 12.81 -0.38
C GLU A 173 -20.21 13.09 1.10
N VAL A 174 -20.60 12.15 1.96
CA VAL A 174 -20.41 12.26 3.41
C VAL A 174 -19.47 11.15 3.85
N VAL A 175 -18.35 11.54 4.45
CA VAL A 175 -17.32 10.64 4.97
C VAL A 175 -17.26 10.80 6.48
N TYR A 176 -17.33 9.68 7.19
CA TYR A 176 -17.12 9.65 8.64
C TYR A 176 -15.68 9.26 8.92
N ILE A 177 -14.98 10.09 9.71
CA ILE A 177 -13.57 9.89 10.04
C ILE A 177 -13.43 9.87 11.55
N ASP A 178 -12.78 8.81 12.04
CA ASP A 178 -12.50 8.61 13.45
C ASP A 178 -11.03 8.99 13.71
N LYS A 179 -10.81 9.88 14.68
CA LYS A 179 -9.50 10.36 15.11
C LYS A 179 -9.28 10.06 16.58
N ASP A 180 -9.47 8.81 16.93
CA ASP A 180 -9.32 8.36 18.30
C ASP A 180 -7.86 8.42 18.71
N HIS A 181 -7.61 8.79 19.96
CA HIS A 181 -6.26 8.79 20.53
C HIS A 181 -6.29 8.32 21.97
N LEU A 182 -5.19 7.73 22.40
CA LEU A 182 -5.02 7.24 23.76
C LEU A 182 -4.29 8.28 24.58
N ILE A 183 -4.84 8.68 25.72
CA ILE A 183 -4.21 9.60 26.66
C ILE A 183 -3.77 8.78 27.87
N ARG A 184 -2.48 8.79 28.20
CA ARG A 184 -1.99 8.06 29.38
C ARG A 184 -2.60 8.65 30.65
N CYS A 185 -3.08 7.80 31.56
CA CYS A 185 -3.69 8.27 32.83
C CYS A 185 -2.64 8.71 33.85
N ALA A 186 -1.45 8.10 33.79
CA ALA A 186 -0.33 8.37 34.67
C ALA A 186 0.98 8.06 33.94
N GLY A 187 1.97 8.94 34.08
CA GLY A 187 3.31 8.78 33.52
C GLY A 187 4.23 9.87 34.06
N PRO A 188 5.56 9.68 34.06
CA PRO A 188 6.49 10.76 34.35
C PRO A 188 6.30 11.87 33.32
N ALA A 189 6.18 13.12 33.78
CA ALA A 189 6.21 14.26 32.87
C ALA A 189 7.51 14.20 32.06
N MET A 190 7.42 14.21 30.73
CA MET A 190 8.62 14.40 29.91
C MET A 190 9.19 15.78 30.25
N GLN A 191 10.45 15.81 30.70
CA GLN A 191 11.22 17.03 30.92
C GLN A 191 11.48 17.76 29.59
#